data_AF-A0A2D8TDD7-F1
#
_entry.id   AF-A0A2D8TDD7-F1
#
_cell.length_a   1.000
_cell.length_b   1.000
_cell.length_c   1.000
_cell.angle_alpha   90.00
_cell.angle_beta   90.00
_cell.angle_gamma   90.00
#
_symmetry.space_group_name_H-M   'P 1'
#
loop_
_entity.id
_entity.type
_entity.pdbx_description
1 polymer ?
#
loop_
_entity_poly.entity_id
_entity_poly.type
_entity_poly.pdbx_seq_one_letter_code
_entity_poly.pdbx_strand_id
1 'polypeptide(L)'
;MMIDPGDFTPEALAKIAPACHECGGPSEIAQAEAIYPNRPDLWQRQDGTKPWYWLCSKCWAYAGVHPRTLQPLGSPAGPDTRAARSAAHAAFDPLWRRRMRISNLTQNVARGRGYKWLAAQLGIDRKDCHIGMMDAATARRVVQICKAVGKAA
;
A
#
# COMPACT_ATOMS: atom_id res chain seq x y z
N MET A 1 -7.07 -14.24 -18.43
CA MET A 1 -6.13 -13.32 -19.09
C MET A 1 -5.13 -12.84 -18.05
N MET A 2 -3.84 -13.04 -18.28
CA MET A 2 -2.80 -12.37 -17.49
C MET A 2 -2.63 -10.98 -18.07
N ILE A 3 -2.85 -9.93 -17.28
CA ILE A 3 -2.60 -8.56 -17.71
C ILE A 3 -1.10 -8.32 -17.54
N ASP A 4 -0.35 -8.29 -18.66
CA ASP A 4 1.04 -7.83 -18.67
C ASP A 4 1.04 -6.34 -19.01
N PRO A 5 1.66 -5.46 -18.20
CA PRO A 5 1.82 -4.05 -18.55
C PRO A 5 2.47 -3.80 -19.92
N GLY A 6 3.28 -4.74 -20.42
CA GLY A 6 3.87 -4.68 -21.75
C GLY A 6 2.86 -4.77 -22.90
N ASP A 7 1.63 -5.23 -22.64
CA ASP A 7 0.55 -5.31 -23.63
C ASP A 7 -0.11 -3.93 -23.89
N PHE A 8 0.28 -2.88 -23.17
CA PHE A 8 -0.35 -1.55 -23.23
C PHE A 8 0.61 -0.49 -23.75
N THR A 9 0.08 0.49 -24.49
CA THR A 9 0.88 1.64 -24.92
C THR A 9 1.21 2.55 -23.74
N PRO A 10 2.32 3.32 -23.81
CA PRO A 10 2.66 4.32 -22.79
C PRO A 10 1.52 5.31 -22.50
N GLU A 11 0.78 5.73 -23.52
CA GLU A 11 -0.36 6.65 -23.38
C GLU A 11 -1.53 6.01 -22.64
N ALA A 12 -1.78 4.72 -22.85
CA ALA A 12 -2.81 3.99 -22.13
C ALA A 12 -2.44 3.84 -20.65
N LEU A 13 -1.18 3.52 -20.36
CA LEU A 13 -0.65 3.41 -18.99
C LEU A 13 -0.67 4.76 -18.27
N ALA A 14 -0.31 5.85 -18.93
CA ALA A 14 -0.32 7.20 -18.35
C ALA A 14 -1.71 7.63 -17.87
N LYS A 15 -2.80 7.17 -18.52
CA LYS A 15 -4.19 7.49 -18.12
C LYS A 15 -4.60 6.85 -16.80
N ILE A 16 -3.98 5.74 -16.42
CA ILE A 16 -4.30 4.99 -15.21
C ILE A 16 -3.21 5.11 -14.13
N ALA A 17 -2.11 5.80 -14.43
CA ALA A 17 -0.99 5.96 -13.55
C ALA A 17 -1.39 6.74 -12.28
N PRO A 18 -1.05 6.24 -11.07
CA PRO A 18 -1.33 6.96 -9.85
C PRO A 18 -0.43 8.20 -9.75
N ALA A 19 -0.99 9.31 -9.28
CA ALA A 19 -0.22 10.50 -8.94
C ALA A 19 0.73 10.20 -7.77
N CYS A 20 1.95 10.73 -7.86
CA CYS A 20 2.92 10.62 -6.78
C CYS A 20 2.45 11.41 -5.55
N HIS A 21 2.46 10.76 -4.39
CA HIS A 21 2.04 11.40 -3.15
C HIS A 21 3.05 12.43 -2.62
N GLU A 22 4.34 12.25 -2.95
CA GLU A 22 5.42 13.09 -2.45
C GLU A 22 5.55 14.41 -3.24
N CYS A 23 5.36 14.37 -4.56
CA CYS A 23 5.63 15.52 -5.44
C CYS A 23 4.51 15.86 -6.43
N GLY A 24 3.41 15.10 -6.45
CA GLY A 24 2.32 15.25 -7.43
C GLY A 24 2.72 14.91 -8.88
N GLY A 25 3.95 14.44 -9.10
CA GLY A 25 4.46 14.10 -10.43
C GLY A 25 3.78 12.87 -11.04
N PRO A 26 3.94 12.70 -12.36
CA PRO A 26 3.46 11.51 -13.07
C PRO A 26 4.26 10.28 -12.63
N SER A 27 3.65 9.11 -12.82
CA SER A 27 4.29 7.82 -12.59
C SER A 27 4.24 6.97 -13.84
N GLU A 28 5.25 6.12 -14.02
CA GLU A 28 5.37 5.16 -15.10
C GLU A 28 5.47 3.73 -14.54
N ILE A 29 5.13 2.72 -15.33
CA ILE A 29 5.25 1.34 -14.89
C ILE A 29 6.71 0.89 -15.04
N ALA A 30 7.26 0.29 -14.00
CA ALA A 30 8.63 -0.19 -13.93
C ALA A 30 8.67 -1.64 -13.42
N GLN A 31 9.65 -2.40 -13.90
CA GLN A 31 9.92 -3.74 -13.40
C GLN A 31 10.70 -3.70 -12.08
N ALA A 32 10.65 -4.80 -11.35
CA ALA A 32 11.31 -4.94 -10.05
C ALA A 32 12.82 -4.70 -10.09
N GLU A 33 13.47 -5.04 -11.20
CA GLU A 33 14.89 -4.86 -11.48
C GLU A 33 15.30 -3.38 -11.39
N ALA A 34 14.46 -2.47 -11.88
CA ALA A 34 14.72 -1.03 -11.83
C ALA A 34 14.62 -0.48 -10.40
N ILE A 35 13.75 -1.08 -9.57
CA ILE A 35 13.53 -0.66 -8.18
C ILE A 35 14.54 -1.30 -7.23
N TYR A 36 14.90 -2.56 -7.50
CA TYR A 36 15.72 -3.41 -6.66
C TYR A 36 16.82 -4.12 -7.47
N PRO A 37 17.79 -3.39 -8.04
CA PRO A 37 18.80 -3.96 -8.94
C PRO A 37 19.74 -4.96 -8.24
N ASN A 38 19.85 -4.89 -6.90
CA ASN A 38 20.75 -5.76 -6.12
C ASN A 38 19.98 -6.83 -5.32
N ARG A 39 18.73 -7.12 -5.68
CA ARG A 39 17.87 -8.10 -4.99
C ARG A 39 17.14 -8.99 -6.00
N PRO A 40 17.87 -9.90 -6.70
CA PRO A 40 17.28 -10.78 -7.70
C PRO A 40 16.19 -11.71 -7.13
N ASP A 41 16.23 -11.98 -5.82
CA ASP A 41 15.19 -12.70 -5.10
C ASP A 41 13.82 -11.98 -5.13
N LEU A 42 13.78 -10.69 -5.45
CA LEU A 42 12.57 -9.89 -5.56
C LEU A 42 12.09 -9.70 -7.01
N TRP A 43 12.82 -10.20 -8.02
CA TRP A 43 12.46 -10.01 -9.44
C TRP A 43 11.36 -10.96 -9.92
N GLN A 44 11.07 -12.00 -9.15
CA GLN A 44 9.98 -12.94 -9.42
C GLN A 44 9.16 -13.19 -8.18
N ARG A 45 7.85 -13.29 -8.36
CA ARG A 45 6.94 -13.74 -7.30
C ARG A 45 6.96 -15.26 -7.22
N GLN A 46 6.51 -15.79 -6.09
CA GLN A 46 6.37 -17.23 -5.87
C GLN A 46 5.44 -17.91 -6.89
N ASP A 47 4.50 -17.16 -7.48
CA ASP A 47 3.59 -17.66 -8.51
C ASP A 47 4.17 -17.58 -9.94
N GLY A 48 5.46 -17.29 -10.08
CA GLY A 48 6.17 -17.19 -11.35
C GLY A 48 5.96 -15.88 -12.11
N THR A 49 5.14 -14.95 -11.58
CA THR A 49 4.90 -13.67 -12.25
C THR A 49 5.96 -12.62 -11.89
N LYS A 50 6.19 -11.68 -12.82
CA LYS A 50 7.06 -10.52 -12.57
C LYS A 50 6.35 -9.47 -11.71
N PRO A 51 6.96 -8.93 -10.64
CA PRO A 51 6.41 -7.82 -9.89
C PRO A 51 6.62 -6.50 -10.64
N TRP A 52 5.54 -5.74 -10.75
CA TRP A 52 5.53 -4.41 -11.35
C TRP A 52 5.31 -3.33 -10.30
N TYR A 53 5.80 -2.13 -10.60
CA TYR A 53 5.72 -0.95 -9.75
C TYR A 53 5.32 0.26 -10.57
N TRP A 54 4.50 1.13 -9.98
CA TRP A 54 4.37 2.50 -10.46
C TRP A 54 5.48 3.34 -9.84
N LEU A 55 6.36 3.89 -10.66
CA LEU A 55 7.53 4.67 -10.28
C LEU A 55 7.34 6.13 -10.72
N CYS A 56 7.54 7.07 -9.80
CA CYS A 56 7.53 8.48 -10.12
C CYS A 56 8.82 8.89 -10.82
N SER A 57 8.72 9.47 -12.01
CA SER A 57 9.86 9.91 -12.81
C SER A 57 10.61 11.11 -12.24
N LYS A 58 10.02 11.84 -11.28
CA LYS A 58 10.64 13.04 -10.67
C LYS A 58 11.40 12.76 -9.39
N CYS A 59 10.79 11.99 -8.48
CA CYS A 59 11.30 11.81 -7.12
C CYS A 59 11.61 10.35 -6.78
N TRP A 60 11.47 9.43 -7.74
CA TRP A 60 11.75 8.00 -7.58
C TRP A 60 10.92 7.30 -6.49
N ALA A 61 9.88 7.95 -5.99
CA ALA A 61 8.85 7.35 -5.16
C ALA A 61 8.13 6.25 -5.95
N TYR A 62 7.78 5.14 -5.30
CA TYR A 62 7.13 4.03 -6.00
C TYR A 62 6.07 3.33 -5.17
N ALA A 63 5.19 2.60 -5.85
CA ALA A 63 4.20 1.71 -5.27
C ALA A 63 4.13 0.42 -6.09
N GLY A 64 4.09 -0.73 -5.41
CA GLY A 64 3.91 -2.01 -6.09
C GLY A 64 2.52 -2.13 -6.70
N VAL A 65 2.39 -3.05 -7.65
CA VAL A 65 1.14 -3.36 -8.35
C VAL A 65 0.58 -4.69 -7.87
N HIS A 66 -0.75 -4.81 -7.80
CA HIS A 66 -1.42 -6.07 -7.52
C HIS A 66 -1.13 -7.09 -8.64
N PRO A 67 -0.81 -8.37 -8.31
CA PRO A 67 -0.50 -9.39 -9.32
C PRO A 67 -1.55 -9.47 -10.42
N ARG A 68 -1.11 -9.56 -11.68
CA ARG A 68 -1.98 -9.75 -12.86
C ARG A 68 -3.03 -8.65 -13.06
N THR A 69 -2.78 -7.46 -12.51
CA THR A 69 -3.59 -6.26 -12.70
C THR A 69 -2.67 -5.06 -12.92
N LEU A 70 -3.24 -3.88 -13.19
CA LEU A 70 -2.54 -2.59 -13.16
C LEU A 70 -2.87 -1.77 -11.91
N GLN A 71 -3.61 -2.34 -10.97
CA GLN A 71 -4.06 -1.63 -9.78
C GLN A 71 -2.90 -1.43 -8.80
N PRO A 72 -2.58 -0.19 -8.41
CA PRO A 72 -1.55 0.08 -7.42
C PRO A 72 -1.95 -0.44 -6.03
N LEU A 73 -0.97 -0.93 -5.27
CA LEU A 73 -1.12 -1.25 -3.84
C LEU A 73 -1.33 0.00 -2.96
N GLY A 74 -1.01 1.18 -3.49
CA GLY A 74 -1.09 2.47 -2.83
C GLY A 74 -0.50 3.57 -3.73
N SER A 75 -0.49 4.81 -3.27
CA SER A 75 0.16 5.89 -4.03
C SER A 75 1.69 5.75 -3.98
N PRO A 76 2.40 6.08 -5.07
CA PRO A 76 3.86 6.13 -5.09
C PRO A 76 4.38 6.99 -3.94
N ALA A 77 5.26 6.40 -3.14
CA ALA A 77 5.73 6.97 -1.88
C ALA A 77 7.24 6.86 -1.74
N GLY A 78 7.83 7.86 -1.08
CA GLY A 78 9.25 7.90 -0.74
C GLY A 78 9.61 6.85 0.32
N PRO A 79 10.91 6.62 0.58
CA PRO A 79 11.36 5.64 1.56
C PRO A 79 10.74 5.87 2.96
N ASP A 80 10.69 7.11 3.42
CA ASP A 80 10.14 7.46 4.74
C ASP A 80 8.64 7.16 4.86
N THR A 81 7.85 7.55 3.86
CA THR A 81 6.41 7.27 3.81
C THR A 81 6.17 5.77 3.70
N ARG A 82 6.94 5.03 2.90
CA ARG A 82 6.83 3.56 2.82
C ARG A 82 7.16 2.89 4.15
N ALA A 83 8.20 3.34 4.85
CA ALA A 83 8.54 2.84 6.17
C ALA A 83 7.43 3.15 7.19
N ALA A 84 6.88 4.37 7.18
CA ALA A 84 5.78 4.76 8.06
C ALA A 84 4.50 3.94 7.80
N ARG A 85 4.13 3.72 6.53
CA ARG A 85 2.98 2.87 6.14
C ARG A 85 3.19 1.41 6.56
N SER A 86 4.40 0.88 6.39
CA SER A 86 4.76 -0.46 6.85
C SER A 86 4.62 -0.60 8.36
N ALA A 87 5.14 0.37 9.13
CA ALA A 87 4.98 0.41 10.58
C ALA A 87 3.51 0.54 11.01
N ALA A 88 2.71 1.34 10.29
CA ALA A 88 1.28 1.47 10.52
C ALA A 88 0.56 0.12 10.33
N HIS A 89 0.85 -0.61 9.25
CA HIS A 89 0.32 -1.96 9.04
C HIS A 89 0.77 -2.92 10.14
N ALA A 90 2.04 -2.91 10.53
CA ALA A 90 2.57 -3.77 11.59
C ALA A 90 1.87 -3.53 12.94
N ALA A 91 1.51 -2.28 13.25
CA ALA A 91 0.78 -1.95 14.47
C ALA A 91 -0.72 -2.24 14.39
N PHE A 92 -1.34 -1.96 13.24
CA PHE A 92 -2.79 -2.03 13.06
C PHE A 92 -3.31 -3.43 12.72
N ASP A 93 -2.61 -4.17 11.85
CA ASP A 93 -3.08 -5.46 11.37
C ASP A 93 -3.30 -6.51 12.48
N PRO A 94 -2.43 -6.61 13.50
CA PRO A 94 -2.65 -7.50 14.63
C PRO A 94 -3.96 -7.24 15.37
N LEU A 95 -4.42 -5.99 15.45
CA LEU A 95 -5.63 -5.62 16.19
C LEU A 95 -6.88 -6.22 15.55
N TRP A 96 -7.05 -6.02 14.24
CA TRP A 96 -8.21 -6.58 13.54
C TRP A 96 -8.08 -8.10 13.37
N ARG A 97 -6.87 -8.66 13.23
CA ARG A 97 -6.63 -10.12 13.23
C ARG A 97 -6.94 -10.78 14.57
N ARG A 98 -6.69 -10.09 15.69
CA ARG A 98 -7.09 -10.56 17.03
C ARG A 98 -8.61 -10.61 17.13
N ARG A 99 -9.30 -9.53 16.70
CA ARG A 99 -10.78 -9.49 16.64
C ARG A 99 -11.36 -10.59 15.75
N MET A 100 -10.73 -10.86 14.61
CA MET A 100 -11.10 -11.97 13.72
C MET A 100 -11.15 -13.30 14.47
N ARG A 101 -10.07 -13.63 15.21
CA ARG A 101 -9.94 -14.89 15.96
C ARG A 101 -10.90 -15.01 17.12
N ILE A 102 -10.97 -14.00 18.00
CA ILE A 102 -11.77 -14.10 19.24
C ILE A 102 -13.28 -14.04 18.99
N SER A 103 -13.71 -13.48 17.86
CA SER A 103 -15.13 -13.30 17.53
C SER A 103 -15.56 -14.18 16.35
N ASN A 104 -14.72 -15.13 15.93
CA ASN A 104 -14.96 -16.03 14.79
C ASN A 104 -15.49 -15.30 13.54
N LEU A 105 -14.89 -14.15 13.21
CA LEU A 105 -15.28 -13.34 12.06
C LEU A 105 -14.45 -13.73 10.84
N THR A 106 -15.02 -13.57 9.65
CA THR A 106 -14.23 -13.65 8.42
C THR A 106 -13.23 -12.49 8.34
N GLN A 107 -12.14 -12.69 7.59
CA GLN A 107 -11.10 -11.67 7.40
C GLN A 107 -11.67 -10.34 6.90
N ASN A 108 -12.56 -10.38 5.90
CA ASN A 108 -13.14 -9.18 5.30
C ASN A 108 -13.96 -8.38 6.31
N VAL A 109 -14.77 -9.05 7.13
CA VAL A 109 -15.56 -8.41 8.17
C VAL A 109 -14.67 -7.82 9.25
N ALA A 110 -13.68 -8.58 9.74
CA ALA A 110 -12.77 -8.11 10.78
C ALA A 110 -11.93 -6.91 10.33
N ARG A 111 -11.32 -6.99 9.14
CA ARG A 111 -10.55 -5.88 8.54
C ARG A 111 -11.44 -4.67 8.28
N GLY A 112 -12.65 -4.87 7.76
CA GLY A 112 -13.62 -3.81 7.52
C GLY A 112 -13.99 -3.05 8.80
N ARG A 113 -14.28 -3.78 9.89
CA ARG A 113 -14.53 -3.21 11.23
C ARG A 113 -13.30 -2.50 11.79
N GLY A 114 -12.11 -3.08 11.62
CA GLY A 114 -10.85 -2.46 12.02
C GLY A 114 -10.66 -1.10 11.38
N TYR A 115 -10.84 -1.00 10.06
CA TYR A 115 -10.70 0.28 9.35
C TYR A 115 -11.81 1.27 9.69
N LYS A 116 -13.03 0.81 10.01
CA LYS A 116 -14.09 1.68 10.54
C LYS A 116 -13.69 2.31 11.87
N TRP A 117 -13.11 1.52 12.76
CA TRP A 117 -12.57 2.02 14.02
C TRP A 117 -11.39 2.98 13.79
N LEU A 118 -10.43 2.61 12.94
CA LEU A 118 -9.26 3.44 12.67
C LEU A 118 -9.63 4.81 12.09
N ALA A 119 -10.59 4.83 11.15
CA ALA A 119 -11.12 6.07 10.56
C ALA A 119 -11.69 7.01 11.63
N ALA A 120 -12.48 6.47 12.57
CA ALA A 120 -13.02 7.24 13.69
C ALA A 120 -11.92 7.79 14.61
N GLN A 121 -10.85 7.03 14.87
CA GLN A 121 -9.71 7.51 15.69
C GLN A 121 -8.90 8.61 14.98
N LEU A 122 -8.81 8.55 13.65
CA LEU A 122 -8.13 9.56 12.84
C LEU A 122 -9.00 10.81 12.63
N GLY A 123 -10.32 10.69 12.77
CA GLY A 123 -11.28 11.75 12.46
C GLY A 123 -11.49 11.93 10.96
N ILE A 124 -11.42 10.85 10.18
CA ILE A 124 -11.59 10.86 8.72
C ILE A 124 -12.71 9.92 8.29
N ASP A 125 -13.21 10.10 7.07
CA ASP A 125 -14.19 9.21 6.49
C ASP A 125 -13.60 7.80 6.23
N ARG A 126 -14.43 6.77 6.40
CA ARG A 126 -14.03 5.37 6.19
C ARG A 126 -13.51 5.11 4.77
N LYS A 127 -14.09 5.77 3.75
CA LYS A 127 -13.69 5.62 2.34
C LYS A 127 -12.25 6.11 2.09
N ASP A 128 -11.79 7.10 2.87
CA ASP A 128 -10.47 7.71 2.73
C ASP A 128 -9.42 7.05 3.64
N CYS A 129 -9.85 6.22 4.59
CA CYS A 129 -8.99 5.48 5.50
C CYS A 129 -8.35 4.27 4.81
N HIS A 130 -7.30 4.51 4.01
CA HIS A 130 -6.47 3.46 3.40
C HIS A 130 -5.00 3.74 3.69
N ILE A 131 -4.33 2.86 4.43
CA ILE A 131 -2.92 3.07 4.85
C ILE A 131 -2.00 3.25 3.64
N GLY A 132 -2.24 2.53 2.54
CA GLY A 132 -1.50 2.69 1.28
C GLY A 132 -1.65 4.06 0.60
N MET A 133 -2.54 4.94 1.08
CA MET A 133 -2.73 6.30 0.56
C MET A 133 -2.30 7.40 1.55
N MET A 134 -1.95 7.04 2.80
CA MET A 134 -1.60 8.00 3.84
C MET A 134 -0.22 8.63 3.61
N ASP A 135 -0.04 9.89 3.99
CA ASP A 135 1.29 10.48 4.12
C ASP A 135 2.06 9.87 5.32
N ALA A 136 3.35 10.21 5.44
CA ALA A 136 4.15 9.75 6.55
C ALA A 136 3.59 10.22 7.91
N ALA A 137 3.01 11.42 8.00
CA ALA A 137 2.51 11.99 9.24
C ALA A 137 1.29 11.22 9.77
N THR A 138 0.30 10.98 8.91
CA THR A 138 -0.92 10.22 9.19
C THR A 138 -0.58 8.76 9.48
N ALA A 139 0.32 8.14 8.70
CA ALA A 139 0.76 6.77 8.98
C ALA A 139 1.45 6.65 10.35
N ARG A 140 2.28 7.63 10.75
CA ARG A 140 2.85 7.68 12.11
C ARG A 140 1.77 7.86 13.17
N ARG A 141 0.73 8.65 12.90
CA ARG A 141 -0.43 8.80 13.81
C ARG A 141 -1.17 7.48 14.01
N VAL A 142 -1.33 6.66 12.96
CA VAL A 142 -1.89 5.29 13.07
C VAL A 142 -1.10 4.45 14.07
N VAL A 143 0.25 4.49 14.01
CA VAL A 143 1.10 3.76 14.95
C VAL A 143 0.84 4.21 16.40
N GLN A 144 0.74 5.51 16.65
CA GLN A 144 0.47 6.04 18.00
C GLN A 144 -0.89 5.59 18.53
N ILE A 145 -1.94 5.68 17.70
CA ILE A 145 -3.28 5.21 18.04
C ILE A 145 -3.26 3.73 18.42
N CYS A 146 -2.62 2.88 17.60
CA CYS A 146 -2.57 1.44 17.85
C CYS A 146 -1.77 1.09 19.12
N LYS A 147 -0.68 1.81 19.40
CA LYS A 147 0.11 1.63 20.64
C LYS A 147 -0.66 2.04 21.89
N ALA A 148 -1.48 3.08 21.82
CA ALA A 148 -2.31 3.52 22.94
C ALA A 148 -3.34 2.44 23.34
N VAL A 149 -3.93 1.75 22.36
CA VAL A 149 -4.87 0.63 22.61
C VAL A 149 -4.19 -0.52 23.35
N GLY A 150 -2.94 -0.86 22.99
CA GLY A 150 -2.20 -1.95 23.62
C GLY A 150 -1.78 -1.67 25.07
N LYS A 151 -1.77 -0.40 25.51
CA LYS A 151 -1.48 -0.01 26.90
C LYS A 151 -2.73 0.08 27.78
N ALA A 152 -3.91 0.20 27.17
CA ALA A 152 -5.18 0.36 27.87
C ALA A 152 -6.00 -0.95 27.95
N ALA A 153 -5.39 -2.09 27.60
CA ALA A 153 -6.04 -3.39 27.48
C ALA A 153 -5.35 -4.45 28.35
#